data_AF-A0A3D1ARA8-F1
#
_entry.id   AF-A0A3D1ARA8-F1
#
_cell.length_a   1.000
_cell.length_b   1.000
_cell.length_c   1.000
_cell.angle_alpha   90.00
_cell.angle_beta   90.00
_cell.angle_gamma   90.00
#
_symmetry.space_group_name_H-M   'P 1'
#
loop_
_entity.id
_entity.type
_entity.pdbx_description
1 polymer ?
#
loop_
_entity_poly.entity_id
_entity_poly.type
_entity_poly.pdbx_seq_one_letter_code
_entity_poly.pdbx_strand_id
1 'polypeptide(L)'
;MAIFDPQLGINSWFEDELREQYEHDRTLVDESWKKLFDSNGHPVAAAVPVKSTASAAATTSVAAAPRVPSGPPPAPPAGDEAVVMRGAAANIAKNMAESLAIPLASSQRTIPVKVVDENRQLLNHHRTLTGKSKISYTHLIGWAIIQAVKEVPSINHAFSGSSAEPVRMVRNQINFGLAIDVAGKNGQRSLLVPNIKNAGALSFPQYLAAFDDLVARGRAGKLGLPDFTGTSISLTNPGTVGTMGSIPRLMNGQGAIIAIGAMDYPAELRGMSPEVRAALGVGKVMTITCTYDHRIIQGAESGAFLGQVQACLDGESDFYQNIFEALKIPYRPVKWEADRQAAAPTALAPVDVAKQTAVIQLIHAYRVRGHLGADLDPLNGDHASYHAELDPLTYGLTIWDLDRTFLTGNLGLSDHTHAPQYATLRQILERLRQTYCGKISCEYMHIQVPEQKSWLQERMEPQQNNWPVLTELRTHVLQSLIEAEEFEHFLHARFVGQKRFSLEGA
;
A
#
# COMPACT_ATOMS: atom_id res chain seq x y z
N MET A 1 -5.98 -9.76 49.91
CA MET A 1 -7.37 -10.24 50.05
C MET A 1 -8.27 -9.05 49.83
N ALA A 2 -8.99 -9.05 48.70
CA ALA A 2 -10.11 -8.19 48.27
C ALA A 2 -9.88 -6.67 48.05
N ILE A 3 -10.35 -5.95 47.01
CA ILE A 3 -11.04 -6.22 45.72
C ILE A 3 -11.32 -4.82 45.04
N PHE A 4 -11.28 -4.73 43.69
CA PHE A 4 -11.77 -3.69 42.72
C PHE A 4 -11.05 -2.30 42.64
N ASP A 5 -10.81 -1.62 41.50
CA ASP A 5 -11.38 -1.67 40.11
C ASP A 5 -10.49 -0.90 39.05
N PRO A 6 -10.87 -0.64 37.77
CA PRO A 6 -10.09 -0.99 36.58
C PRO A 6 -9.90 0.22 35.63
N GLN A 7 -9.02 1.16 35.96
CA GLN A 7 -8.68 2.28 35.06
C GLN A 7 -7.18 2.56 35.14
N LEU A 8 -6.36 1.65 34.64
CA LEU A 8 -4.95 1.94 34.40
C LEU A 8 -4.86 2.87 33.18
N GLY A 9 -4.88 4.17 33.45
CA GLY A 9 -4.53 5.19 32.46
C GLY A 9 -3.09 5.03 31.97
N ILE A 10 -2.80 5.60 30.81
CA ILE A 10 -1.49 5.55 30.10
C ILE A 10 -0.31 6.03 30.98
N ASN A 11 -0.57 6.71 32.10
CA ASN A 11 0.44 7.24 33.02
C ASN A 11 0.42 6.63 34.44
N SER A 12 -0.25 5.48 34.65
CA SER A 12 -0.35 4.85 35.98
C SER A 12 1.00 4.60 36.67
N TRP A 13 2.03 4.24 35.92
CA TRP A 13 3.39 4.06 36.44
C TRP A 13 4.02 5.37 36.95
N PHE A 14 3.71 6.50 36.33
CA PHE A 14 4.22 7.82 36.72
C PHE A 14 3.52 8.34 37.97
N GLU A 15 2.22 8.04 38.13
CA GLU A 15 1.47 8.33 39.35
C GLU A 15 2.00 7.52 40.54
N ASP A 16 2.34 6.25 40.34
CA ASP A 16 2.96 5.41 41.36
C ASP A 16 4.37 5.89 41.73
N GLU A 17 5.19 6.30 40.75
CA GLU A 17 6.53 6.87 40.99
C GLU A 17 6.46 8.19 41.78
N LEU A 18 5.53 9.08 41.44
CA LEU A 18 5.29 10.31 42.20
C LEU A 18 4.78 10.04 43.62
N ARG A 19 4.03 8.95 43.81
CA ARG A 19 3.56 8.54 45.15
C ARG A 19 4.69 7.97 46.00
N GLU A 20 5.58 7.15 45.42
CA GLU A 20 6.79 6.69 46.12
C GLU A 20 7.69 7.87 46.49
N GLN A 21 7.89 8.84 45.59
CA GLN A 21 8.63 10.06 45.88
C GLN A 21 7.97 10.89 46.99
N TYR A 22 6.64 10.98 47.01
CA TYR A 22 5.88 11.67 48.05
C TYR A 22 6.06 11.03 49.43
N GLU A 23 6.04 9.69 49.51
CA GLU A 23 6.25 8.94 50.74
C GLU A 23 7.69 9.04 51.25
N HIS A 24 8.66 9.16 50.35
CA HIS A 24 10.08 9.28 50.69
C HIS A 24 10.48 10.69 51.13
N ASP A 25 10.10 11.71 50.34
CA ASP A 25 10.34 13.12 50.65
C ASP A 25 9.27 14.01 50.00
N ARG A 26 8.39 14.57 50.85
CA ARG A 26 7.28 15.43 50.44
C ARG A 26 7.73 16.68 49.69
N THR A 27 9.01 17.06 49.69
CA THR A 27 9.50 18.24 48.96
C THR A 27 9.81 17.97 47.48
N LEU A 28 9.93 16.70 47.08
CA LEU A 28 10.27 16.29 45.71
C LEU A 28 9.07 16.32 44.75
N VAL A 29 7.86 16.49 45.28
CA VAL A 29 6.60 16.44 44.52
C VAL A 29 5.94 17.83 44.51
N ASP A 30 5.33 18.23 43.41
CA ASP A 30 4.63 19.51 43.29
C ASP A 30 3.40 19.60 44.23
N GLU A 31 3.07 20.82 44.68
CA GLU A 31 1.94 21.10 45.59
C GLU A 31 0.59 20.53 45.13
N SER A 32 0.36 20.49 43.81
CA SER A 32 -0.87 19.92 43.23
C SER A 32 -1.02 18.43 43.52
N TRP A 33 0.08 17.68 43.42
CA TRP A 33 0.13 16.24 43.69
C TRP A 33 0.11 15.93 45.18
N LYS A 34 0.76 16.75 46.02
CA LYS A 34 0.64 16.61 47.49
C LYS A 34 -0.81 16.69 47.95
N LYS A 35 -1.58 17.66 47.43
CA LYS A 35 -3.01 17.81 47.74
C LYS A 35 -3.85 16.63 47.26
N LEU A 36 -3.49 16.03 46.12
CA LEU A 36 -4.16 14.84 45.60
C LEU A 36 -3.90 13.60 46.47
N PHE A 37 -2.65 13.41 46.90
CA PHE A 37 -2.28 12.28 47.76
C PHE A 37 -2.80 12.44 49.19
N ASP A 38 -2.80 13.66 49.74
CA ASP A 38 -3.37 13.96 51.07
C ASP A 38 -4.91 13.85 51.10
N SER A 39 -5.59 13.88 49.95
CA SER A 39 -7.05 13.71 49.83
C SER A 39 -7.49 12.28 49.51
N ASN A 40 -6.61 11.28 49.70
CA ASN A 40 -6.88 9.86 49.42
C ASN A 40 -7.39 9.58 47.99
N GLY A 41 -6.96 10.35 46.99
CA GLY A 41 -7.32 10.11 45.59
C GLY A 41 -8.78 10.44 45.24
N HIS A 42 -9.46 11.26 46.05
CA HIS A 42 -10.76 11.82 45.69
C HIS A 42 -10.64 13.32 45.37
N PRO A 43 -11.04 13.76 44.17
CA PRO A 43 -10.89 15.16 43.78
C PRO A 43 -11.84 16.03 44.62
N VAL A 44 -11.30 16.79 45.57
CA VAL A 44 -12.06 17.79 46.31
C VAL A 44 -12.16 19.06 45.46
N ALA A 45 -13.34 19.31 44.91
CA ALA A 45 -13.67 20.57 44.27
C ALA A 45 -13.64 21.71 45.30
N ALA A 46 -12.62 22.55 45.25
CA ALA A 46 -12.57 23.81 45.99
C ALA A 46 -12.02 24.92 45.09
N ALA A 47 -12.92 25.82 44.70
CA ALA A 47 -12.57 27.12 44.15
C ALA A 47 -11.97 27.98 45.27
N VAL A 48 -10.75 28.51 45.04
CA VAL A 48 -10.15 29.55 45.88
C VAL A 48 -9.45 30.57 44.96
N PRO A 49 -9.63 31.88 45.18
CA PRO A 49 -9.27 32.92 44.23
C PRO A 49 -7.77 33.26 44.30
N VAL A 50 -7.14 33.43 43.15
CA VAL A 50 -5.75 33.90 43.06
C VAL A 50 -5.75 35.43 43.03
N LYS A 51 -5.35 36.03 44.16
CA LYS A 51 -4.82 37.41 44.17
C LYS A 51 -3.44 37.37 43.50
N SER A 52 -3.40 37.81 42.25
CA SER A 52 -2.17 38.14 41.55
C SER A 52 -1.74 39.56 41.94
N THR A 53 -0.62 39.68 42.64
CA THR A 53 0.16 40.91 42.73
C THR A 53 0.69 41.22 41.33
N ALA A 54 0.17 42.31 40.75
CA ALA A 54 0.60 42.84 39.48
C ALA A 54 2.08 43.26 39.54
N SER A 55 2.95 42.37 39.05
CA SER A 55 4.18 42.81 38.39
C SER A 55 3.78 43.26 36.99
N ALA A 56 4.08 44.51 36.65
CA ALA A 56 3.82 45.11 35.36
C ALA A 56 4.67 44.42 34.28
N ALA A 57 4.19 43.28 33.78
CA ALA A 57 4.58 42.75 32.50
C ALA A 57 3.86 43.58 31.44
N ALA A 58 4.66 44.34 30.67
CA ALA A 58 4.21 45.10 29.54
C ALA A 58 3.28 44.24 28.67
N THR A 59 2.08 44.75 28.41
CA THR A 59 1.19 44.26 27.36
C THR A 59 1.94 44.33 26.03
N THR A 60 2.63 43.26 25.65
CA THR A 60 2.89 43.00 24.24
C THR A 60 1.52 42.72 23.63
N SER A 61 0.98 43.72 22.94
CA SER A 61 -0.16 43.58 22.04
C SER A 61 0.01 42.30 21.25
N VAL A 62 -1.04 41.49 21.15
CA VAL A 62 -1.16 40.41 20.18
C VAL A 62 -0.67 40.97 18.84
N ALA A 63 0.50 40.51 18.40
CA ALA A 63 1.04 40.92 17.12
C ALA A 63 0.00 40.54 16.08
N ALA A 64 -0.55 41.56 15.42
CA ALA A 64 -1.44 41.36 14.29
C ALA A 64 -0.82 40.33 13.34
N ALA A 65 -1.63 39.41 12.82
CA ALA A 65 -1.23 38.52 11.73
C ALA A 65 -0.43 39.34 10.70
N PRO A 66 0.74 38.86 10.24
CA PRO A 66 1.61 39.64 9.37
C PRO A 66 0.78 40.13 8.18
N ARG A 67 0.55 41.45 8.13
CA ARG A 67 -0.15 42.08 7.03
C ARG A 67 0.69 41.83 5.79
N VAL A 68 0.12 41.14 4.80
CA VAL A 68 0.73 41.05 3.47
C VAL A 68 0.95 42.49 2.98
N PRO A 69 2.20 42.90 2.71
CA PRO A 69 2.45 44.27 2.26
C PRO A 69 1.70 44.51 0.96
N SER A 70 0.81 45.52 0.96
CA SER A 70 -0.02 45.90 -0.19
C SER A 70 0.69 46.84 -1.17
N GLY A 71 2.04 46.87 -1.15
CA GLY A 71 2.87 47.67 -2.04
C GLY A 71 3.43 46.85 -3.19
N PRO A 72 3.90 47.49 -4.28
CA PRO A 72 4.68 46.81 -5.29
C PRO A 72 5.88 46.09 -4.66
N PRO A 73 6.28 44.92 -5.18
CA PRO A 73 7.41 44.17 -4.62
C PRO A 73 8.65 45.08 -4.59
N PRO A 74 9.45 45.05 -3.50
CA PRO A 74 10.69 45.82 -3.45
C PRO A 74 11.58 45.47 -4.64
N ALA A 75 12.29 46.47 -5.17
CA ALA A 75 13.22 46.24 -6.28
C ALA A 75 14.27 45.20 -5.86
N PRO A 76 14.59 44.22 -6.73
CA PRO A 76 15.59 43.21 -6.40
C PRO A 76 16.97 43.87 -6.19
N PRO A 77 17.82 43.32 -5.29
CA PRO A 77 19.20 43.75 -5.15
C PRO A 77 19.96 43.75 -6.48
N ALA A 78 21.03 44.53 -6.58
CA ALA A 78 21.83 44.62 -7.80
C ALA A 78 22.45 43.24 -8.15
N GLY A 79 22.06 42.70 -9.30
CA GLY A 79 22.46 41.37 -9.78
C GLY A 79 21.34 40.32 -9.72
N ASP A 80 20.25 40.59 -9.02
CA ASP A 80 19.11 39.69 -8.87
C ASP A 80 17.98 40.03 -9.85
N GLU A 81 17.23 39.01 -10.27
CA GLU A 81 16.06 39.16 -11.15
C GLU A 81 14.76 38.89 -10.39
N ALA A 82 13.80 39.80 -10.50
CA ALA A 82 12.46 39.62 -9.95
C ALA A 82 11.50 39.03 -10.99
N VAL A 83 11.11 37.77 -10.80
CA VAL A 83 10.14 37.08 -11.68
C VAL A 83 8.75 37.09 -11.03
N VAL A 84 7.79 37.76 -11.67
CA VAL A 84 6.39 37.82 -11.20
C VAL A 84 5.69 36.49 -11.45
N MET A 85 5.18 35.87 -10.38
CA MET A 85 4.35 34.66 -10.47
C MET A 85 2.97 34.98 -11.06
N ARG A 86 2.51 34.19 -12.04
CA ARG A 86 1.19 34.33 -12.68
C ARG A 86 0.48 32.98 -12.78
N GLY A 87 -0.84 33.02 -12.99
CA GLY A 87 -1.66 31.83 -13.23
C GLY A 87 -1.57 30.80 -12.09
N ALA A 88 -1.22 29.56 -12.43
CA ALA A 88 -1.15 28.45 -11.48
C ALA A 88 -0.18 28.72 -10.30
N ALA A 89 0.99 29.32 -10.56
CA ALA A 89 1.97 29.63 -9.52
C ALA A 89 1.43 30.66 -8.50
N ALA A 90 0.72 31.68 -8.97
CA ALA A 90 0.06 32.66 -8.10
C ALA A 90 -1.06 32.04 -7.27
N ASN A 91 -1.85 31.12 -7.86
CA ASN A 91 -2.89 30.38 -7.14
C ASN A 91 -2.31 29.48 -6.05
N ILE A 92 -1.18 28.81 -6.31
CA ILE A 92 -0.46 28.02 -5.29
C ILE A 92 -0.03 28.93 -4.13
N ALA A 93 0.60 30.07 -4.42
CA ALA A 93 1.02 31.01 -3.38
C ALA A 93 -0.16 31.50 -2.52
N LYS A 94 -1.29 31.84 -3.14
CA LYS A 94 -2.53 32.21 -2.45
C LYS A 94 -3.03 31.09 -1.55
N ASN A 95 -3.13 29.86 -2.07
CA ASN A 95 -3.56 28.68 -1.34
C ASN A 95 -2.67 28.37 -0.13
N MET A 96 -1.35 28.53 -0.28
CA MET A 96 -0.40 28.34 0.82
C MET A 96 -0.53 29.41 1.90
N ALA A 97 -0.81 30.66 1.53
CA ALA A 97 -1.12 31.71 2.49
C ALA A 97 -2.41 31.43 3.27
N GLU A 98 -3.47 30.97 2.59
CA GLU A 98 -4.73 30.58 3.24
C GLU A 98 -4.55 29.39 4.20
N SER A 99 -3.71 28.42 3.84
CA SER A 99 -3.37 27.26 4.68
C SER A 99 -2.75 27.66 6.03
N LEU A 100 -2.12 28.84 6.15
CA LEU A 100 -1.52 29.29 7.42
C LEU A 100 -2.56 29.54 8.52
N ALA A 101 -3.82 29.76 8.17
CA ALA A 101 -4.89 29.95 9.12
C ALA A 101 -5.43 28.63 9.71
N ILE A 102 -4.99 27.47 9.20
CA ILE A 102 -5.42 26.16 9.68
C ILE A 102 -4.45 25.70 10.78
N PRO A 103 -4.90 25.47 12.02
CA PRO A 103 -4.07 24.87 13.07
C PRO A 103 -3.81 23.40 12.74
N LEU A 104 -2.68 23.14 12.10
CA LEU A 104 -2.31 21.79 11.68
C LEU A 104 -1.63 21.03 12.82
N ALA A 105 -1.90 19.74 12.87
CA ALA A 105 -1.07 18.78 13.54
C ALA A 105 -0.83 17.57 12.63
N SER A 106 0.19 16.80 12.99
CA SER A 106 0.63 15.67 12.19
C SER A 106 0.89 14.45 13.06
N SER A 107 0.36 13.32 12.61
CA SER A 107 0.73 12.00 13.12
C SER A 107 1.50 11.27 12.03
N GLN A 108 2.46 10.44 12.41
CA GLN A 108 3.23 9.63 11.47
C GLN A 108 3.33 8.19 11.95
N ARG A 109 3.44 7.26 11.01
CA ARG A 109 3.62 5.83 11.28
C ARG A 109 4.56 5.23 10.24
N THR A 110 5.46 4.38 10.70
CA THR A 110 6.31 3.57 9.82
C THR A 110 5.64 2.22 9.61
N ILE A 111 5.40 1.86 8.35
CA ILE A 111 4.63 0.68 7.95
C ILE A 111 5.54 -0.25 7.12
N PRO A 112 5.56 -1.56 7.40
CA PRO A 112 6.28 -2.52 6.57
C PRO A 112 5.66 -2.61 5.17
N VAL A 113 6.50 -2.68 4.14
CA VAL A 113 6.05 -2.70 2.74
C VAL A 113 5.90 -4.13 2.20
N LYS A 114 6.39 -5.14 2.93
CA LYS A 114 6.56 -6.51 2.41
C LYS A 114 5.28 -7.10 1.84
N VAL A 115 4.20 -7.16 2.62
CA VAL A 115 2.91 -7.72 2.16
C VAL A 115 2.35 -6.95 0.97
N VAL A 116 2.46 -5.61 0.98
CA VAL A 116 2.04 -4.76 -0.13
C VAL A 116 2.82 -5.07 -1.41
N ASP A 117 4.15 -5.21 -1.32
CA ASP A 117 5.01 -5.53 -2.46
C ASP A 117 4.69 -6.90 -3.03
N GLU A 118 4.59 -7.94 -2.18
CA GLU A 118 4.30 -9.30 -2.62
C GLU A 118 2.95 -9.39 -3.34
N ASN A 119 1.90 -8.83 -2.76
CA ASN A 119 0.57 -8.83 -3.38
C ASN A 119 0.55 -7.99 -4.67
N ARG A 120 1.26 -6.85 -4.71
CA ARG A 120 1.36 -6.03 -5.92
C ARG A 120 2.07 -6.75 -7.05
N GLN A 121 3.11 -7.54 -6.74
CA GLN A 121 3.81 -8.36 -7.73
C GLN A 121 2.91 -9.44 -8.30
N LEU A 122 2.17 -10.18 -7.46
CA LEU A 122 1.20 -11.18 -7.91
C LEU A 122 0.11 -10.58 -8.80
N LEU A 123 -0.47 -9.46 -8.37
CA LEU A 123 -1.46 -8.71 -9.15
C LEU A 123 -0.93 -8.33 -10.53
N ASN A 124 0.30 -7.78 -10.60
CA ASN A 124 0.88 -7.32 -11.85
C ASN A 124 1.35 -8.46 -12.76
N HIS A 125 1.77 -9.58 -12.19
CA HIS A 125 2.10 -10.78 -12.95
C HIS A 125 0.86 -11.23 -13.75
N HIS A 126 -0.27 -11.45 -13.07
CA HIS A 126 -1.53 -11.82 -13.73
C HIS A 126 -2.05 -10.76 -14.72
N ARG A 127 -1.97 -9.47 -14.36
CA ARG A 127 -2.43 -8.39 -15.23
C ARG A 127 -1.58 -8.23 -16.48
N THR A 128 -0.28 -8.50 -16.40
CA THR A 128 0.61 -8.47 -17.57
C THR A 128 0.28 -9.61 -18.53
N LEU A 129 -0.02 -10.81 -18.02
CA LEU A 129 -0.45 -11.95 -18.84
C LEU A 129 -1.78 -11.69 -19.57
N THR A 130 -2.67 -10.91 -18.96
CA THR A 130 -3.97 -10.55 -19.55
C THR A 130 -3.97 -9.22 -20.32
N GLY A 131 -2.78 -8.62 -20.55
CA GLY A 131 -2.64 -7.38 -21.32
C GLY A 131 -3.21 -6.12 -20.64
N LYS A 132 -3.45 -6.16 -19.32
CA LYS A 132 -4.03 -5.05 -18.54
C LYS A 132 -2.96 -4.12 -17.95
N SER A 133 -3.34 -2.88 -17.63
CA SER A 133 -2.46 -1.88 -16.99
C SER A 133 -1.89 -2.35 -15.65
N LYS A 134 -0.69 -1.91 -15.27
CA LYS A 134 -0.06 -2.27 -13.99
C LYS A 134 -0.67 -1.49 -12.81
N ILE A 135 -0.84 -2.15 -11.68
CA ILE A 135 -1.24 -1.55 -10.39
C ILE A 135 0.01 -1.03 -9.68
N SER A 136 0.07 0.28 -9.44
CA SER A 136 1.10 0.95 -8.63
C SER A 136 0.83 0.84 -7.12
N TYR A 137 1.85 1.12 -6.30
CA TYR A 137 1.66 1.23 -4.85
C TYR A 137 0.64 2.30 -4.45
N THR A 138 0.62 3.43 -5.17
CA THR A 138 -0.33 4.52 -4.91
C THR A 138 -1.78 4.08 -5.08
N HIS A 139 -2.07 3.13 -5.98
CA HIS A 139 -3.42 2.57 -6.10
C HIS A 139 -3.83 1.84 -4.82
N LEU A 140 -2.98 0.93 -4.34
CA LEU A 140 -3.24 0.12 -3.15
C LEU A 140 -3.33 0.99 -1.90
N ILE A 141 -2.41 1.93 -1.73
CA ILE A 141 -2.41 2.82 -0.56
C ILE A 141 -3.61 3.79 -0.61
N GLY A 142 -3.94 4.33 -1.78
CA GLY A 142 -5.14 5.18 -1.93
C GLY A 142 -6.42 4.41 -1.62
N TRP A 143 -6.51 3.14 -2.03
CA TRP A 143 -7.63 2.28 -1.68
C TRP A 143 -7.69 1.96 -0.19
N ALA A 144 -6.54 1.67 0.44
CA ALA A 144 -6.44 1.48 1.89
C ALA A 144 -6.89 2.73 2.67
N ILE A 145 -6.52 3.93 2.21
CA ILE A 145 -6.99 5.19 2.78
C ILE A 145 -8.52 5.30 2.66
N ILE A 146 -9.09 5.00 1.49
CA ILE A 146 -10.55 5.05 1.30
C ILE A 146 -11.28 4.08 2.24
N GLN A 147 -10.77 2.85 2.43
CA GLN A 147 -11.36 1.92 3.39
C GLN A 147 -11.18 2.39 4.84
N ALA A 148 -9.99 2.85 5.21
CA ALA A 148 -9.72 3.37 6.55
C ALA A 148 -10.59 4.58 6.92
N VAL A 149 -10.92 5.43 5.95
CA VAL A 149 -11.87 6.55 6.16
C VAL A 149 -13.29 6.05 6.46
N LYS A 150 -13.71 4.89 5.96
CA LYS A 150 -15.03 4.33 6.31
C LYS A 150 -15.08 3.91 7.78
N GLU A 151 -13.97 3.39 8.31
CA GLU A 151 -13.82 3.02 9.71
C GLU A 151 -13.59 4.22 10.62
N VAL A 152 -12.94 5.28 10.12
CA VAL A 152 -12.70 6.54 10.85
C VAL A 152 -13.26 7.74 10.07
N PRO A 153 -14.59 7.94 10.03
CA PRO A 153 -15.22 8.97 9.19
C PRO A 153 -14.85 10.41 9.55
N SER A 154 -14.42 10.66 10.79
CA SER A 154 -14.06 11.99 11.27
C SER A 154 -12.90 12.62 10.49
N ILE A 155 -11.98 11.80 9.96
CA ILE A 155 -10.86 12.24 9.11
C ILE A 155 -11.35 12.89 7.80
N ASN A 156 -12.56 12.56 7.35
CA ASN A 156 -13.14 13.10 6.12
C ASN A 156 -13.88 14.44 6.33
N HIS A 157 -14.10 14.85 7.58
CA HIS A 157 -14.86 16.06 7.91
C HIS A 157 -14.05 17.32 7.66
N ALA A 158 -14.71 18.47 7.56
CA ALA A 158 -14.04 19.75 7.33
C ALA A 158 -14.43 20.79 8.36
N PHE A 159 -13.50 21.67 8.71
CA PHE A 159 -13.84 22.86 9.50
C PHE A 159 -14.58 23.88 8.61
N SER A 160 -15.59 24.52 9.17
CA SER A 160 -16.34 25.63 8.60
C SER A 160 -16.68 26.65 9.68
N GLY A 161 -17.10 27.84 9.29
CA GLY A 161 -17.39 28.94 10.21
C GLY A 161 -16.15 29.72 10.66
N SER A 162 -16.33 30.50 11.73
CA SER A 162 -15.31 31.37 12.30
C SER A 162 -14.82 30.83 13.64
N SER A 163 -13.80 31.45 14.24
CA SER A 163 -13.38 31.07 15.59
C SER A 163 -14.45 31.37 16.66
N ALA A 164 -15.36 32.32 16.40
CA ALA A 164 -16.47 32.64 17.31
C ALA A 164 -17.65 31.65 17.16
N GLU A 165 -17.84 31.10 15.96
CA GLU A 165 -18.88 30.13 15.65
C GLU A 165 -18.28 28.96 14.86
N PRO A 166 -17.55 28.05 15.54
CA PRO A 166 -16.89 26.93 14.90
C PRO A 166 -17.93 25.87 14.49
N VAL A 167 -17.89 25.44 13.23
CA VAL A 167 -18.78 24.42 12.69
C VAL A 167 -17.97 23.26 12.12
N ARG A 168 -18.27 22.04 12.55
CA ARG A 168 -17.75 20.82 11.92
C ARG A 168 -18.69 20.40 10.80
N MET A 169 -18.23 20.51 9.57
CA MET A 169 -18.95 20.03 8.39
C MET A 169 -18.74 18.52 8.23
N VAL A 170 -19.76 17.75 8.55
CA VAL A 170 -19.79 16.29 8.36
C VAL A 170 -19.89 15.98 6.86
N ARG A 171 -18.95 15.18 6.36
CA ARG A 171 -18.88 14.78 4.94
C ARG A 171 -19.19 13.30 4.79
N ASN A 172 -20.31 13.00 4.16
CA ASN A 172 -20.77 11.62 3.92
C ASN A 172 -20.17 10.99 2.66
N GLN A 173 -19.64 11.79 1.75
CA GLN A 173 -18.96 11.32 0.54
C GLN A 173 -17.46 11.51 0.67
N ILE A 174 -16.69 10.52 0.22
CA ILE A 174 -15.23 10.57 0.18
C ILE A 174 -14.83 11.07 -1.21
N ASN A 175 -14.44 12.34 -1.32
CA ASN A 175 -13.89 12.89 -2.56
C ASN A 175 -12.37 12.85 -2.46
N PHE A 176 -11.80 11.76 -2.97
CA PHE A 176 -10.40 11.38 -2.74
C PHE A 176 -9.47 12.12 -3.69
N GLY A 177 -8.75 13.12 -3.18
CA GLY A 177 -7.77 13.91 -3.90
C GLY A 177 -6.48 13.14 -4.17
N LEU A 178 -5.94 13.27 -5.37
CA LEU A 178 -4.69 12.63 -5.78
C LEU A 178 -3.74 13.68 -6.34
N ALA A 179 -2.59 13.84 -5.70
CA ALA A 179 -1.54 14.70 -6.23
C ALA A 179 -0.87 14.04 -7.44
N ILE A 180 -0.95 14.71 -8.58
CA ILE A 180 -0.36 14.29 -9.86
C ILE A 180 0.68 15.33 -10.24
N ASP A 181 1.91 14.84 -10.42
CA ASP A 181 3.00 15.63 -10.98
C ASP A 181 2.91 15.62 -12.51
N VAL A 182 2.72 16.80 -13.09
CA VAL A 182 2.59 17.00 -14.53
C VAL A 182 3.81 17.78 -15.04
N ALA A 183 4.55 17.17 -15.96
CA ALA A 183 5.63 17.84 -16.66
C ALA A 183 5.07 18.85 -17.68
N GLY A 184 5.42 20.12 -17.50
CA GLY A 184 5.12 21.18 -18.44
C GLY A 184 6.05 21.18 -19.65
N LYS A 185 5.67 21.91 -20.70
CA LYS A 185 6.39 21.98 -22.00
C LYS A 185 7.84 22.48 -21.89
N ASN A 186 8.17 23.21 -20.82
CA ASN A 186 9.48 23.84 -20.60
C ASN A 186 10.31 23.12 -19.51
N GLY A 187 9.97 21.88 -19.16
CA GLY A 187 10.63 21.13 -18.08
C GLY A 187 10.20 21.54 -16.66
N GLN A 188 9.41 22.61 -16.52
CA GLN A 188 8.78 22.96 -15.23
C GLN A 188 7.74 21.90 -14.85
N ARG A 189 7.80 21.41 -13.61
CA ARG A 189 6.84 20.44 -13.06
C ARG A 189 5.76 21.20 -12.30
N SER A 190 4.51 20.84 -12.52
CA SER A 190 3.36 21.42 -11.83
C SER A 190 2.62 20.32 -11.07
N LEU A 191 2.28 20.59 -9.81
CA LEU A 191 1.51 19.67 -8.99
C LEU A 191 0.02 20.02 -9.09
N LEU A 192 -0.77 19.07 -9.57
CA LEU A 192 -2.22 19.18 -9.63
C LEU A 192 -2.85 18.21 -8.64
N VAL A 193 -3.92 18.61 -7.96
CA VAL A 193 -4.63 17.74 -7.00
C VAL A 193 -6.12 17.62 -7.36
N PRO A 194 -6.46 16.95 -8.47
CA PRO A 194 -7.85 16.59 -8.74
C PRO A 194 -8.32 15.48 -7.79
N ASN A 195 -9.62 15.18 -7.79
CA ASN A 195 -10.20 14.14 -6.92
C ASN A 195 -11.12 13.16 -7.64
N ILE A 196 -11.14 11.92 -7.15
CA ILE A 196 -12.12 10.90 -7.50
C ILE A 196 -13.37 11.14 -6.65
N LYS A 197 -14.50 11.41 -7.32
CA LYS A 197 -15.77 11.70 -6.64
C LYS A 197 -16.34 10.46 -5.98
N ASN A 198 -16.86 10.62 -4.76
CA ASN A 198 -17.54 9.59 -4.00
C ASN A 198 -16.82 8.22 -4.03
N ALA A 199 -15.50 8.23 -3.87
CA ALA A 199 -14.63 7.06 -3.99
C ALA A 199 -15.00 5.94 -2.99
N GLY A 200 -15.65 6.29 -1.87
CA GLY A 200 -16.15 5.33 -0.88
C GLY A 200 -17.24 4.39 -1.39
N ALA A 201 -17.99 4.78 -2.44
CA ALA A 201 -19.05 3.98 -3.04
C ALA A 201 -18.57 3.10 -4.21
N LEU A 202 -17.32 3.26 -4.65
CA LEU A 202 -16.77 2.49 -5.77
C LEU A 202 -16.35 1.09 -5.30
N SER A 203 -16.40 0.12 -6.21
CA SER A 203 -15.63 -1.13 -6.09
C SER A 203 -14.16 -0.90 -6.48
N PHE A 204 -13.26 -1.82 -6.13
CA PHE A 204 -11.85 -1.68 -6.49
C PHE A 204 -11.58 -1.53 -8.00
N PRO A 205 -12.23 -2.30 -8.90
CA PRO A 205 -12.07 -2.12 -10.34
C PRO A 205 -12.56 -0.75 -10.84
N GLN A 206 -13.66 -0.24 -10.28
CA GLN A 206 -14.18 1.09 -10.61
C GLN A 206 -13.25 2.20 -10.11
N TYR A 207 -12.72 2.06 -8.89
CA TYR A 207 -11.69 2.96 -8.35
C TYR A 207 -10.43 2.95 -9.21
N LEU A 208 -9.95 1.78 -9.62
CA LEU A 208 -8.78 1.63 -10.48
C LEU A 208 -8.98 2.34 -11.83
N ALA A 209 -10.13 2.14 -12.48
CA ALA A 209 -10.46 2.81 -13.73
C ALA A 209 -10.55 4.34 -13.56
N ALA A 210 -11.20 4.82 -12.48
CA ALA A 210 -11.31 6.24 -12.19
C ALA A 210 -9.94 6.87 -11.88
N PHE A 211 -9.06 6.16 -11.17
CA PHE A 211 -7.70 6.60 -10.90
C PHE A 211 -6.88 6.73 -12.18
N ASP A 212 -6.88 5.69 -13.03
CA ASP A 212 -6.15 5.68 -14.30
C ASP A 212 -6.64 6.79 -15.25
N ASP A 213 -7.97 7.00 -15.34
CA ASP A 213 -8.56 8.11 -16.10
C ASP A 213 -8.12 9.48 -15.58
N LEU A 214 -8.17 9.69 -14.25
CA LEU A 214 -7.78 10.96 -13.64
C LEU A 214 -6.32 11.30 -13.90
N VAL A 215 -5.43 10.31 -13.80
CA VAL A 215 -4.00 10.46 -14.10
C VAL A 215 -3.77 10.72 -15.59
N ALA A 216 -4.47 10.00 -16.47
CA ALA A 216 -4.37 10.18 -17.91
C ALA A 216 -4.81 11.60 -18.33
N ARG A 217 -5.96 12.07 -17.83
CA ARG A 217 -6.45 13.44 -18.08
C ARG A 217 -5.54 14.49 -17.46
N GLY A 218 -4.99 14.25 -16.27
CA GLY A 218 -4.01 15.13 -15.63
C GLY A 218 -2.77 15.34 -16.49
N ARG A 219 -2.17 14.26 -16.99
CA ARG A 219 -0.99 14.33 -17.87
C ARG A 219 -1.30 14.93 -19.23
N ALA A 220 -2.50 14.70 -19.76
CA ALA A 220 -2.95 15.25 -21.03
C ALA A 220 -3.42 16.73 -20.94
N GLY A 221 -3.46 17.32 -19.74
CA GLY A 221 -3.96 18.69 -19.54
C GLY A 221 -5.46 18.83 -19.80
N LYS A 222 -6.23 17.75 -19.63
CA LYS A 222 -7.68 17.66 -19.90
C LYS A 222 -8.54 17.73 -18.63
N LEU A 223 -7.98 18.17 -17.51
CA LEU A 223 -8.73 18.37 -16.26
C LEU A 223 -9.53 19.67 -16.31
N GLY A 224 -10.78 19.62 -15.86
CA GLY A 224 -11.66 20.77 -15.72
C GLY A 224 -11.82 21.20 -14.26
N LEU A 225 -12.47 22.35 -14.04
CA LEU A 225 -12.75 22.86 -12.69
C LEU A 225 -13.45 21.84 -11.77
N PRO A 226 -14.46 21.06 -12.23
CA PRO A 226 -15.14 20.07 -11.38
C PRO A 226 -14.20 19.00 -10.82
N ASP A 227 -13.08 18.70 -11.48
CA ASP A 227 -12.12 17.71 -11.00
C ASP A 227 -11.43 18.15 -9.70
N PHE A 228 -11.34 19.46 -9.44
CA PHE A 228 -10.64 20.02 -8.27
C PHE A 228 -11.57 20.38 -7.11
N THR A 229 -12.87 20.57 -7.38
CA THR A 229 -13.81 21.06 -6.37
C THR A 229 -14.20 19.96 -5.37
N GLY A 230 -14.40 20.34 -4.11
CA GLY A 230 -15.00 19.47 -3.11
C GLY A 230 -14.13 18.28 -2.65
N THR A 231 -12.80 18.32 -2.85
CA THR A 231 -11.88 17.36 -2.23
C THR A 231 -12.11 17.34 -0.71
N SER A 232 -12.23 16.16 -0.13
CA SER A 232 -12.45 16.00 1.33
C SER A 232 -11.19 15.53 2.05
N ILE A 233 -10.42 14.65 1.39
CA ILE A 233 -9.15 14.10 1.85
C ILE A 233 -8.23 13.97 0.64
N SER A 234 -6.92 14.13 0.80
CA SER A 234 -5.98 14.04 -0.32
C SER A 234 -4.75 13.19 -0.03
N LEU A 235 -4.17 12.62 -1.09
CA LEU A 235 -2.95 11.83 -1.06
C LEU A 235 -1.86 12.49 -1.90
N THR A 236 -0.66 12.60 -1.33
CA THR A 236 0.56 13.02 -2.02
C THR A 236 1.67 11.97 -1.85
N ASN A 237 2.48 11.78 -2.89
CA ASN A 237 3.53 10.77 -2.91
C ASN A 237 4.91 11.38 -3.26
N PRO A 238 5.55 12.09 -2.32
CA PRO A 238 6.92 12.57 -2.47
C PRO A 238 7.96 11.42 -2.40
N GLY A 239 7.58 10.21 -2.00
CA GLY A 239 8.45 9.03 -2.04
C GLY A 239 9.01 8.71 -3.44
N THR A 240 8.32 9.12 -4.49
CA THR A 240 8.78 8.98 -5.89
C THR A 240 10.06 9.75 -6.20
N VAL A 241 10.40 10.78 -5.39
CA VAL A 241 11.65 11.55 -5.49
C VAL A 241 12.61 11.29 -4.32
N GLY A 242 12.42 10.18 -3.59
CA GLY A 242 13.31 9.75 -2.51
C GLY A 242 13.04 10.42 -1.14
N THR A 243 11.96 11.17 -1.00
CA THR A 243 11.59 11.80 0.29
C THR A 243 11.07 10.75 1.26
N MET A 244 11.71 10.58 2.42
CA MET A 244 11.33 9.56 3.43
C MET A 244 10.05 9.89 4.19
N GLY A 245 9.73 11.17 4.38
CA GLY A 245 8.55 11.64 5.09
C GLY A 245 8.29 13.11 4.76
N SER A 246 7.03 13.53 4.80
CA SER A 246 6.63 14.90 4.44
C SER A 246 5.45 15.33 5.29
N ILE A 247 5.45 16.60 5.70
CA ILE A 247 4.34 17.25 6.39
C ILE A 247 3.71 18.23 5.39
N PRO A 248 2.77 17.76 4.56
CA PRO A 248 2.16 18.60 3.54
C PRO A 248 1.19 19.60 4.16
N ARG A 249 0.97 20.70 3.45
CA ARG A 249 0.00 21.75 3.83
C ARG A 249 -1.42 21.30 3.47
N LEU A 250 -2.34 21.44 4.43
CA LEU A 250 -3.76 21.15 4.22
C LEU A 250 -4.45 22.35 3.56
N MET A 251 -5.43 22.05 2.71
CA MET A 251 -6.26 23.05 2.04
C MET A 251 -7.59 23.24 2.77
N ASN A 252 -8.12 24.47 2.75
CA ASN A 252 -9.43 24.77 3.33
C ASN A 252 -10.52 23.85 2.75
N GLY A 253 -11.39 23.36 3.62
CA GLY A 253 -12.48 22.45 3.26
C GLY A 253 -12.11 20.97 3.20
N GLN A 254 -10.85 20.60 3.44
CA GLN A 254 -10.41 19.21 3.65
C GLN A 254 -10.21 18.92 5.13
N GLY A 255 -10.34 17.65 5.52
CA GLY A 255 -10.05 17.19 6.89
C GLY A 255 -8.59 16.84 7.10
N ALA A 256 -8.02 16.09 6.16
CA ALA A 256 -6.64 15.63 6.23
C ALA A 256 -5.98 15.51 4.85
N ILE A 257 -4.66 15.56 4.86
CA ILE A 257 -3.79 15.24 3.72
C ILE A 257 -2.78 14.18 4.17
N ILE A 258 -2.62 13.16 3.34
CA ILE A 258 -1.79 12.00 3.60
C ILE A 258 -0.56 12.07 2.69
N ALA A 259 0.63 11.96 3.27
CA ALA A 259 1.87 11.86 2.53
C ALA A 259 2.48 10.46 2.66
N ILE A 260 2.89 9.89 1.52
CA ILE A 260 3.61 8.62 1.46
C ILE A 260 5.09 8.91 1.18
N GLY A 261 5.96 8.44 2.08
CA GLY A 261 7.40 8.48 1.92
C GLY A 261 7.96 7.42 0.96
N ALA A 262 9.26 7.47 0.72
CA ALA A 262 9.95 6.48 -0.08
C ALA A 262 9.89 5.11 0.60
N MET A 263 9.72 4.07 -0.23
CA MET A 263 9.74 2.67 0.21
C MET A 263 11.16 2.15 0.14
N ASP A 264 11.83 2.07 1.28
CA ASP A 264 13.23 1.66 1.34
C ASP A 264 13.54 0.94 2.64
N TYR A 265 14.72 0.34 2.71
CA TYR A 265 15.23 -0.23 3.94
C TYR A 265 15.52 0.87 4.98
N PRO A 266 15.42 0.56 6.28
CA PRO A 266 15.95 1.41 7.33
C PRO A 266 17.39 1.84 7.02
N ALA A 267 17.75 3.06 7.41
CA ALA A 267 19.00 3.71 6.97
C ALA A 267 20.25 2.86 7.31
N GLU A 268 20.23 2.26 8.49
CA GLU A 268 21.25 1.37 9.03
C GLU A 268 21.40 0.04 8.28
N LEU A 269 20.40 -0.37 7.48
CA LEU A 269 20.38 -1.62 6.72
C LEU A 269 20.50 -1.42 5.19
N ARG A 270 20.49 -0.17 4.72
CA ARG A 270 20.51 0.16 3.28
C ARG A 270 21.78 -0.35 2.58
N GLY A 271 22.92 -0.32 3.26
CA GLY A 271 24.22 -0.76 2.73
C GLY A 271 24.46 -2.28 2.78
N MET A 272 23.59 -3.05 3.41
CA MET A 272 23.74 -4.51 3.48
C MET A 272 23.58 -5.16 2.10
N SER A 273 24.18 -6.33 1.88
CA SER A 273 23.92 -7.08 0.65
C SER A 273 22.45 -7.59 0.64
N PRO A 274 21.83 -7.77 -0.53
CA PRO A 274 20.49 -8.37 -0.63
C PRO A 274 20.37 -9.71 0.10
N GLU A 275 21.40 -10.55 0.01
CA GLU A 275 21.43 -11.89 0.60
C GLU A 275 21.43 -11.81 2.13
N VAL A 276 22.21 -10.91 2.72
CA VAL A 276 22.23 -10.69 4.17
C VAL A 276 20.88 -10.17 4.65
N ARG A 277 20.24 -9.24 3.92
CA ARG A 277 18.89 -8.77 4.28
C ARG A 277 17.85 -9.88 4.23
N ALA A 278 17.90 -10.71 3.20
CA ALA A 278 17.00 -11.86 3.08
C ALA A 278 17.23 -12.88 4.21
N ALA A 279 18.50 -13.16 4.54
CA ALA A 279 18.85 -14.03 5.65
C ALA A 279 18.31 -13.50 6.98
N LEU A 280 18.45 -12.20 7.24
CA LEU A 280 17.97 -11.54 8.46
C LEU A 280 16.46 -11.25 8.47
N GLY A 281 15.73 -11.54 7.39
CA GLY A 281 14.28 -11.25 7.34
C GLY A 281 13.97 -9.75 7.35
N VAL A 282 14.83 -8.92 6.74
CA VAL A 282 14.66 -7.47 6.73
C VAL A 282 13.80 -7.05 5.53
N GLY A 283 12.71 -6.32 5.80
CA GLY A 283 11.82 -5.74 4.79
C GLY A 283 12.04 -4.24 4.59
N LYS A 284 11.58 -3.72 3.45
CA LYS A 284 11.44 -2.28 3.24
C LYS A 284 10.32 -1.73 4.13
N VAL A 285 10.45 -0.47 4.52
CA VAL A 285 9.44 0.29 5.25
C VAL A 285 9.07 1.55 4.46
N MET A 286 7.91 2.10 4.77
CA MET A 286 7.51 3.44 4.33
C MET A 286 6.97 4.23 5.51
N THR A 287 7.21 5.54 5.51
CA THR A 287 6.56 6.45 6.46
C THR A 287 5.29 7.00 5.83
N ILE A 288 4.16 6.86 6.53
CA ILE A 288 2.92 7.54 6.17
C ILE A 288 2.67 8.64 7.20
N THR A 289 2.42 9.85 6.72
CA THR A 289 2.09 11.02 7.55
C THR A 289 0.66 11.44 7.29
N CYS A 290 -0.10 11.73 8.35
CA CYS A 290 -1.43 12.31 8.30
C CYS A 290 -1.34 13.72 8.89
N THR A 291 -1.44 14.76 8.06
CA THR A 291 -1.58 16.14 8.52
C THR A 291 -3.06 16.53 8.48
N TYR A 292 -3.59 17.00 9.61
CA TYR A 292 -5.01 17.24 9.81
C TYR A 292 -5.28 18.57 10.52
N ASP A 293 -6.52 19.05 10.40
CA ASP A 293 -7.00 20.22 11.13
C ASP A 293 -7.31 19.86 12.59
N HIS A 294 -6.44 20.29 13.51
CA HIS A 294 -6.54 19.95 14.94
C HIS A 294 -7.75 20.62 15.62
N ARG A 295 -8.48 21.50 14.93
CA ARG A 295 -9.76 22.03 15.44
C ARG A 295 -10.88 20.98 15.45
N ILE A 296 -10.84 20.02 14.53
CA ILE A 296 -11.93 19.05 14.33
C ILE A 296 -11.50 17.59 14.41
N ILE A 297 -10.20 17.30 14.30
CA ILE A 297 -9.63 15.96 14.35
C ILE A 297 -8.61 15.91 15.48
N GLN A 298 -8.72 14.91 16.35
CA GLN A 298 -7.78 14.70 17.45
C GLN A 298 -6.64 13.75 17.06
N GLY A 299 -5.52 13.82 17.78
CA GLY A 299 -4.37 12.94 17.56
C GLY A 299 -4.70 11.46 17.68
N ALA A 300 -5.61 11.08 18.59
CA ALA A 300 -6.08 9.70 18.73
C ALA A 300 -6.83 9.22 17.48
N GLU A 301 -7.66 10.07 16.86
CA GLU A 301 -8.40 9.73 15.63
C GLU A 301 -7.46 9.58 14.44
N SER A 302 -6.49 10.49 14.31
CA SER A 302 -5.44 10.40 13.30
C SER A 302 -4.58 9.15 13.48
N GLY A 303 -4.21 8.82 14.71
CA GLY A 303 -3.46 7.60 15.06
C GLY A 303 -4.25 6.32 14.77
N ALA A 304 -5.55 6.29 15.10
CA ALA A 304 -6.44 5.19 14.77
C ALA A 304 -6.60 5.01 13.25
N PHE A 305 -6.76 6.10 12.51
CA PHE A 305 -6.82 6.09 11.06
C PHE A 305 -5.54 5.52 10.42
N LEU A 306 -4.37 5.97 10.86
CA LEU A 306 -3.10 5.39 10.39
C LEU A 306 -2.97 3.91 10.78
N GLY A 307 -3.54 3.50 11.91
CA GLY A 307 -3.68 2.10 12.28
C GLY A 307 -4.53 1.29 11.32
N GLN A 308 -5.68 1.83 10.90
CA GLN A 308 -6.55 1.17 9.92
C GLN A 308 -5.90 1.09 8.54
N VAL A 309 -5.17 2.14 8.11
CA VAL A 309 -4.38 2.09 6.87
C VAL A 309 -3.33 0.99 6.95
N GLN A 310 -2.60 0.87 8.07
CA GLN A 310 -1.64 -0.22 8.27
C GLN A 310 -2.33 -1.58 8.22
N ALA A 311 -3.41 -1.79 8.97
CA ALA A 311 -4.13 -3.06 9.01
C ALA A 311 -4.54 -3.52 7.60
N CYS A 312 -5.07 -2.61 6.78
CA CYS A 312 -5.36 -2.89 5.37
C CYS A 312 -4.12 -3.34 4.59
N LEU A 313 -2.99 -2.62 4.74
CA LEU A 313 -1.74 -2.90 4.02
C LEU A 313 -1.01 -4.17 4.51
N ASP A 314 -1.22 -4.56 5.77
CA ASP A 314 -0.76 -5.82 6.35
C ASP A 314 -1.68 -7.01 5.95
N GLY A 315 -2.83 -6.71 5.33
CA GLY A 315 -3.76 -7.68 4.76
C GLY A 315 -4.90 -8.11 5.68
N GLU A 316 -5.14 -7.37 6.77
CA GLU A 316 -6.30 -7.56 7.64
C GLU A 316 -7.61 -7.15 6.94
N SER A 317 -8.75 -7.47 7.57
CA SER A 317 -10.10 -7.14 7.07
C SER A 317 -10.35 -7.59 5.63
N ASP A 318 -9.74 -8.72 5.25
CA ASP A 318 -9.80 -9.29 3.90
C ASP A 318 -9.43 -8.30 2.78
N PHE A 319 -8.59 -7.30 3.09
CA PHE A 319 -8.27 -6.21 2.16
C PHE A 319 -7.77 -6.72 0.80
N TYR A 320 -6.75 -7.59 0.80
CA TYR A 320 -6.24 -8.18 -0.44
C TYR A 320 -7.16 -9.25 -1.01
N GLN A 321 -7.88 -9.99 -0.18
CA GLN A 321 -8.83 -11.00 -0.65
C GLN A 321 -9.91 -10.34 -1.52
N ASN A 322 -10.51 -9.26 -1.03
CA ASN A 322 -11.49 -8.45 -1.75
C ASN A 322 -10.93 -7.87 -3.06
N ILE A 323 -9.66 -7.42 -3.07
CA ILE A 323 -9.01 -6.92 -4.30
C ILE A 323 -8.81 -8.05 -5.32
N PHE A 324 -8.35 -9.22 -4.87
CA PHE A 324 -8.05 -10.36 -5.73
C PHE A 324 -9.34 -10.93 -6.33
N GLU A 325 -10.40 -11.07 -5.52
CA GLU A 325 -11.72 -11.49 -5.98
C GLU A 325 -12.30 -10.50 -7.00
N ALA A 326 -12.28 -9.19 -6.69
CA ALA A 326 -12.82 -8.16 -7.57
C ALA A 326 -12.08 -8.08 -8.92
N LEU A 327 -10.80 -8.46 -8.95
CA LEU A 327 -9.99 -8.53 -10.17
C LEU A 327 -9.93 -9.93 -10.80
N LYS A 328 -10.63 -10.91 -10.20
CA LYS A 328 -10.63 -12.32 -10.62
C LYS A 328 -9.21 -12.88 -10.74
N ILE A 329 -8.38 -12.64 -9.73
CA ILE A 329 -7.03 -13.16 -9.67
C ILE A 329 -7.10 -14.63 -9.22
N PRO A 330 -6.50 -15.58 -9.95
CA PRO A 330 -6.57 -17.01 -9.63
C PRO A 330 -5.60 -17.44 -8.51
N TYR A 331 -5.09 -16.49 -7.73
CA TYR A 331 -4.13 -16.77 -6.66
C TYR A 331 -4.70 -16.30 -5.34
N ARG A 332 -4.27 -16.91 -4.23
CA ARG A 332 -4.53 -16.32 -2.91
C ARG A 332 -3.56 -15.16 -2.65
N PRO A 333 -4.03 -14.11 -1.96
CA PRO A 333 -3.15 -13.04 -1.53
C PRO A 333 -2.15 -13.57 -0.49
N VAL A 334 -0.95 -13.03 -0.55
CA VAL A 334 0.11 -13.29 0.43
C VAL A 334 -0.27 -12.59 1.73
N LYS A 335 -0.17 -13.30 2.86
CA LYS A 335 -0.48 -12.79 4.19
C LYS A 335 0.79 -12.53 5.00
N TRP A 336 0.69 -11.64 5.98
CA TRP A 336 1.75 -11.49 6.97
C TRP A 336 1.91 -12.78 7.77
N GLU A 337 3.13 -13.30 7.82
CA GLU A 337 3.50 -14.48 8.60
C GLU A 337 4.78 -14.16 9.36
N ALA A 338 4.91 -14.64 10.59
CA ALA A 338 6.16 -14.51 11.33
C ALA A 338 7.27 -15.32 10.64
N ASP A 339 8.50 -14.81 10.62
CA ASP A 339 9.63 -15.57 10.10
C ASP A 339 9.90 -16.78 10.99
N ARG A 340 9.73 -17.98 10.44
CA ARG A 340 9.97 -19.25 11.13
C ARG A 340 11.42 -19.69 10.95
N GLN A 341 12.38 -18.80 11.24
CA GLN A 341 13.78 -19.19 11.42
C GLN A 341 13.99 -19.71 12.84
N ALA A 342 14.75 -20.80 12.97
CA ALA A 342 15.34 -21.19 14.23
C ALA A 342 16.83 -20.81 14.22
N ALA A 343 17.22 -20.01 15.23
CA ALA A 343 18.57 -19.56 15.58
C ALA A 343 19.28 -18.57 14.62
N ALA A 344 20.11 -17.72 15.24
CA ALA A 344 21.00 -16.73 14.63
C ALA A 344 21.95 -17.37 13.59
N PRO A 345 22.49 -16.59 12.63
CA PRO A 345 23.34 -17.09 11.56
C PRO A 345 24.72 -17.50 12.09
N THR A 346 24.79 -18.64 12.77
CA THR A 346 26.03 -19.39 12.98
C THR A 346 26.12 -20.45 11.89
N ALA A 347 27.32 -20.61 11.32
CA ALA A 347 27.61 -21.49 10.19
C ALA A 347 26.85 -22.82 10.24
N LEU A 348 26.05 -23.09 9.19
CA LEU A 348 25.33 -24.33 8.92
C LEU A 348 24.44 -24.80 10.09
N ALA A 349 23.41 -24.01 10.41
CA ALA A 349 22.36 -24.45 11.32
C ALA A 349 21.44 -25.51 10.64
N PRO A 350 20.92 -26.50 11.38
CA PRO A 350 20.02 -27.55 10.87
C PRO A 350 18.70 -27.03 10.23
N VAL A 351 18.41 -25.75 10.37
CA VAL A 351 17.18 -25.07 9.91
C VAL A 351 17.21 -24.77 8.42
N ASP A 352 18.40 -24.46 7.87
CA ASP A 352 18.56 -24.31 6.43
C ASP A 352 18.28 -25.64 5.71
N VAL A 353 18.61 -26.78 6.34
CA VAL A 353 18.33 -28.12 5.79
C VAL A 353 16.84 -28.44 5.79
N ALA A 354 16.10 -28.06 6.83
CA ALA A 354 14.65 -28.27 6.90
C ALA A 354 13.92 -27.45 5.83
N LYS A 355 14.23 -26.16 5.70
CA LYS A 355 13.66 -25.29 4.65
C LYS A 355 14.09 -25.73 3.25
N GLN A 356 15.35 -26.17 3.09
CA GLN A 356 15.81 -26.74 1.82
C GLN A 356 15.02 -28.00 1.42
N THR A 357 14.71 -28.87 2.38
CA THR A 357 13.89 -30.06 2.15
C THR A 357 12.46 -29.68 1.78
N ALA A 358 11.88 -28.70 2.46
CA ALA A 358 10.57 -28.13 2.15
C ALA A 358 10.50 -27.59 0.71
N VAL A 359 11.55 -26.91 0.23
CA VAL A 359 11.62 -26.42 -1.16
C VAL A 359 11.64 -27.57 -2.16
N ILE A 360 12.40 -28.63 -1.91
CA ILE A 360 12.44 -29.81 -2.80
C ILE A 360 11.07 -30.51 -2.83
N GLN A 361 10.42 -30.66 -1.67
CA GLN A 361 9.06 -31.22 -1.58
C GLN A 361 8.06 -30.38 -2.35
N LEU A 362 8.15 -29.05 -2.25
CA LEU A 362 7.29 -28.13 -2.98
C LEU A 362 7.49 -28.22 -4.50
N ILE A 363 8.74 -28.27 -4.98
CA ILE A 363 9.06 -28.50 -6.40
C ILE A 363 8.41 -29.81 -6.88
N HIS A 364 8.56 -30.88 -6.12
CA HIS A 364 7.93 -32.16 -6.44
C HIS A 364 6.40 -32.08 -6.45
N ALA A 365 5.78 -31.39 -5.48
CA ALA A 365 4.33 -31.21 -5.43
C ALA A 365 3.80 -30.48 -6.67
N TYR A 366 4.47 -29.41 -7.14
CA TYR A 366 4.12 -28.73 -8.39
C TYR A 366 4.26 -29.64 -9.61
N ARG A 367 5.31 -30.47 -9.69
CA ARG A 367 5.48 -31.45 -10.79
C ARG A 367 4.37 -32.49 -10.85
N VAL A 368 3.87 -32.93 -9.69
CA VAL A 368 2.81 -33.95 -9.60
C VAL A 368 1.42 -33.34 -9.77
N ARG A 369 1.14 -32.21 -9.12
CA ARG A 369 -0.21 -31.66 -8.92
C ARG A 369 -0.43 -30.23 -9.40
N GLY A 370 0.58 -29.60 -10.01
CA GLY A 370 0.47 -28.21 -10.47
C GLY A 370 -0.67 -28.00 -11.47
N HIS A 371 -1.03 -29.04 -12.23
CA HIS A 371 -2.18 -29.06 -13.15
C HIS A 371 -3.53 -28.78 -12.48
N LEU A 372 -3.68 -29.10 -11.18
CA LEU A 372 -4.92 -28.81 -10.44
C LEU A 372 -5.11 -27.30 -10.21
N GLY A 373 -4.00 -26.55 -10.11
CA GLY A 373 -4.00 -25.09 -9.97
C GLY A 373 -3.88 -24.35 -11.29
N ALA A 374 -4.02 -25.02 -12.44
CA ALA A 374 -3.83 -24.42 -13.75
C ALA A 374 -5.07 -23.66 -14.24
N ASP A 375 -4.83 -22.55 -14.93
CA ASP A 375 -5.87 -21.68 -15.47
C ASP A 375 -6.31 -22.17 -16.87
N LEU A 376 -7.00 -23.30 -16.90
CA LEU A 376 -7.40 -24.00 -18.14
C LEU A 376 -8.82 -23.67 -18.62
N ASP A 377 -9.67 -23.08 -17.76
CA ASP A 377 -11.08 -22.83 -18.07
C ASP A 377 -11.27 -21.45 -18.75
N PRO A 378 -11.63 -21.41 -20.06
CA PRO A 378 -11.86 -20.15 -20.78
C PRO A 378 -13.12 -19.40 -20.31
N LEU A 379 -14.07 -20.07 -19.64
CA LEU A 379 -15.30 -19.45 -19.16
C LEU A 379 -15.11 -18.67 -17.85
N ASN A 380 -13.89 -18.68 -17.30
CA ASN A 380 -13.58 -18.13 -15.98
C ASN A 380 -14.49 -18.74 -14.89
N GLY A 381 -14.61 -20.08 -14.87
CA GLY A 381 -15.30 -20.82 -13.81
C GLY A 381 -14.73 -20.53 -12.42
N ASP A 382 -15.44 -21.05 -11.40
CA ASP A 382 -15.12 -20.79 -9.99
C ASP A 382 -13.62 -20.97 -9.74
N HIS A 383 -13.06 -19.92 -9.11
CA HIS A 383 -11.66 -19.67 -8.79
C HIS A 383 -10.75 -20.90 -8.74
N ALA A 384 -9.52 -20.75 -9.24
CA ALA A 384 -8.44 -21.71 -9.05
C ALA A 384 -8.50 -22.29 -7.63
N SER A 385 -8.82 -23.58 -7.56
CA SER A 385 -9.12 -24.24 -6.31
C SER A 385 -7.88 -24.16 -5.42
N TYR A 386 -8.08 -23.79 -4.15
CA TYR A 386 -6.95 -23.76 -3.22
C TYR A 386 -6.44 -25.17 -2.99
N HIS A 387 -5.18 -25.40 -3.33
CA HIS A 387 -4.50 -26.66 -3.07
C HIS A 387 -3.40 -26.42 -2.04
N ALA A 388 -3.62 -26.89 -0.81
CA ALA A 388 -2.65 -26.77 0.28
C ALA A 388 -1.27 -27.36 -0.11
N GLU A 389 -1.24 -28.40 -0.94
CA GLU A 389 0.00 -29.02 -1.40
C GLU A 389 0.86 -28.12 -2.30
N LEU A 390 0.28 -27.09 -2.92
CA LEU A 390 0.98 -26.09 -3.75
C LEU A 390 1.28 -24.81 -2.98
N ASP A 391 0.82 -24.70 -1.73
CA ASP A 391 1.02 -23.54 -0.86
C ASP A 391 2.36 -23.67 -0.11
N PRO A 392 3.31 -22.73 -0.27
CA PRO A 392 4.57 -22.73 0.48
C PRO A 392 4.37 -22.80 2.00
N LEU A 393 3.29 -22.21 2.52
CA LEU A 393 3.01 -22.17 3.96
C LEU A 393 2.78 -23.55 4.57
N THR A 394 2.25 -24.49 3.79
CA THR A 394 2.05 -25.90 4.20
C THR A 394 3.38 -26.58 4.54
N TYR A 395 4.47 -26.14 3.92
CA TYR A 395 5.82 -26.65 4.16
C TYR A 395 6.62 -25.79 5.14
N GLY A 396 5.98 -24.80 5.78
CA GLY A 396 6.63 -23.88 6.72
C GLY A 396 7.46 -22.77 6.05
N LEU A 397 7.34 -22.58 4.74
CA LEU A 397 7.98 -21.49 4.00
C LEU A 397 7.06 -20.25 4.04
N THR A 398 7.60 -19.16 4.57
CA THR A 398 6.86 -17.91 4.81
C THR A 398 7.22 -16.84 3.79
N ILE A 399 6.59 -15.68 3.91
CA ILE A 399 6.89 -14.51 3.06
C ILE A 399 8.37 -14.08 3.15
N TRP A 400 9.03 -14.36 4.28
CA TRP A 400 10.42 -14.01 4.54
C TRP A 400 11.41 -14.93 3.82
N ASP A 401 10.94 -16.09 3.37
CA ASP A 401 11.75 -17.05 2.64
C ASP A 401 11.81 -16.75 1.13
N LEU A 402 10.92 -15.90 0.61
CA LEU A 402 10.81 -15.59 -0.82
C LEU A 402 12.13 -15.13 -1.44
N ASP A 403 12.89 -14.29 -0.74
CA ASP A 403 14.14 -13.72 -1.24
C ASP A 403 15.37 -14.48 -0.74
N ARG A 404 15.18 -15.58 0.00
CA ARG A 404 16.26 -16.48 0.43
C ARG A 404 16.60 -17.46 -0.68
N THR A 405 17.87 -17.81 -0.75
CA THR A 405 18.43 -18.68 -1.79
C THR A 405 18.40 -20.14 -1.35
N PHE A 406 17.92 -21.01 -2.25
CA PHE A 406 17.83 -22.45 -2.05
C PHE A 406 18.45 -23.19 -3.23
N LEU A 407 18.93 -24.40 -2.97
CA LEU A 407 19.35 -25.33 -4.01
C LEU A 407 18.11 -25.83 -4.77
N THR A 408 18.12 -25.72 -6.09
CA THR A 408 16.95 -26.08 -6.91
C THR A 408 17.01 -27.50 -7.45
N GLY A 409 18.14 -28.19 -7.25
CA GLY A 409 18.37 -29.53 -7.76
C GLY A 409 18.40 -29.53 -9.29
N ASN A 410 17.46 -30.23 -9.91
CA ASN A 410 17.34 -30.35 -11.36
C ASN A 410 16.22 -29.47 -11.95
N LEU A 411 15.67 -28.52 -11.20
CA LEU A 411 14.69 -27.57 -11.72
C LEU A 411 15.39 -26.70 -12.76
N GLY A 412 15.01 -26.84 -14.03
CA GLY A 412 15.78 -26.38 -15.20
C GLY A 412 16.14 -24.88 -15.26
N LEU A 413 17.10 -24.40 -14.46
CA LEU A 413 17.62 -23.04 -14.51
C LEU A 413 18.80 -22.99 -15.50
N SER A 414 18.45 -22.92 -16.78
CA SER A 414 19.20 -22.43 -17.96
C SER A 414 20.71 -22.68 -18.19
N ASP A 415 21.51 -23.13 -17.24
CA ASP A 415 22.90 -23.50 -17.49
C ASP A 415 23.02 -25.02 -17.43
N HIS A 416 23.25 -25.63 -18.59
CA HIS A 416 23.65 -27.05 -18.75
C HIS A 416 25.02 -27.36 -18.11
N THR A 417 25.48 -26.56 -17.17
CA THR A 417 26.66 -26.81 -16.35
C THR A 417 26.25 -27.73 -15.20
N HIS A 418 27.06 -28.74 -14.90
CA HIS A 418 26.81 -29.70 -13.80
C HIS A 418 27.01 -29.07 -12.41
N ALA A 419 26.87 -27.74 -12.29
CA ALA A 419 27.01 -27.01 -11.04
C ALA A 419 25.68 -27.01 -10.27
N PRO A 420 25.71 -27.04 -8.92
CA PRO A 420 24.51 -26.86 -8.11
C PRO A 420 23.84 -25.52 -8.47
N GLN A 421 22.60 -25.61 -8.94
CA GLN A 421 21.81 -24.44 -9.31
C GLN A 421 21.13 -23.88 -8.07
N TYR A 422 21.29 -22.57 -7.87
CA TYR A 422 20.70 -21.84 -6.76
C TYR A 422 19.74 -20.80 -7.31
N ALA A 423 18.59 -20.66 -6.66
CA ALA A 423 17.66 -19.58 -6.94
C ALA A 423 16.94 -19.16 -5.67
N THR A 424 16.41 -17.94 -5.69
CA THR A 424 15.52 -17.48 -4.63
C THR A 424 14.22 -18.28 -4.65
N LEU A 425 13.57 -18.49 -3.50
CA LEU A 425 12.27 -19.16 -3.46
C LEU A 425 11.25 -18.47 -4.38
N ARG A 426 11.31 -17.14 -4.51
CA ARG A 426 10.52 -16.34 -5.45
C ARG A 426 10.68 -16.83 -6.88
N GLN A 427 11.92 -16.94 -7.36
CA GLN A 427 12.24 -17.41 -8.71
C GLN A 427 11.79 -18.86 -8.92
N ILE A 428 11.94 -19.71 -7.90
CA ILE A 428 11.47 -21.10 -7.93
C ILE A 428 9.95 -21.14 -8.11
N LEU A 429 9.20 -20.41 -7.27
CA LEU A 429 7.73 -20.37 -7.32
C LEU A 429 7.22 -19.77 -8.63
N GLU A 430 7.83 -18.70 -9.11
CA GLU A 430 7.47 -18.09 -10.39
C GLU A 430 7.64 -19.09 -11.53
N ARG A 431 8.78 -19.80 -11.59
CA ARG A 431 9.03 -20.83 -12.59
C ARG A 431 8.02 -21.97 -12.50
N LEU A 432 7.78 -22.51 -11.29
CA LEU A 432 6.83 -23.61 -11.09
C LEU A 432 5.40 -23.21 -11.51
N ARG A 433 4.96 -21.99 -11.16
CA ARG A 433 3.64 -21.48 -11.55
C ARG A 433 3.53 -21.28 -13.06
N GLN A 434 4.55 -20.71 -13.71
CA GLN A 434 4.54 -20.52 -15.17
C GLN A 434 4.57 -21.87 -15.90
N THR A 435 5.37 -22.83 -15.44
CA THR A 435 5.47 -24.16 -16.06
C THR A 435 4.20 -25.00 -15.87
N TYR A 436 3.64 -25.05 -14.65
CA TYR A 436 2.64 -26.06 -14.29
C TYR A 436 1.24 -25.51 -14.03
N CYS A 437 1.08 -24.21 -13.77
CA CYS A 437 -0.20 -23.60 -13.39
C CYS A 437 -0.67 -22.52 -14.37
N GLY A 438 -0.02 -22.40 -15.54
CA GLY A 438 -0.38 -21.43 -16.56
C GLY A 438 -1.59 -21.85 -17.40
N LYS A 439 -1.67 -21.29 -18.61
CA LYS A 439 -2.63 -21.68 -19.66
C LYS A 439 -2.32 -23.02 -20.32
N ILE A 440 -1.16 -23.58 -20.01
CA ILE A 440 -0.70 -24.91 -20.42
C ILE A 440 -0.29 -25.62 -19.14
N SER A 441 -0.72 -26.88 -18.97
CA SER A 441 -0.26 -27.73 -17.88
C SER A 441 0.00 -29.15 -18.36
N CYS A 442 0.64 -29.96 -17.51
CA CYS A 442 1.11 -31.29 -17.85
C CYS A 442 0.89 -32.27 -16.70
N GLU A 443 0.31 -33.42 -17.04
CA GLU A 443 0.26 -34.60 -16.20
C GLU A 443 1.23 -35.65 -16.75
N TYR A 444 2.37 -35.84 -16.09
CA TYR A 444 3.40 -36.76 -16.60
C TYR A 444 4.06 -37.61 -15.51
N MET A 445 3.88 -37.26 -14.24
CA MET A 445 4.53 -37.98 -13.14
C MET A 445 4.04 -39.43 -12.99
N HIS A 446 2.91 -39.78 -13.62
CA HIS A 446 2.38 -41.15 -13.72
C HIS A 446 3.16 -42.05 -14.70
N ILE A 447 3.99 -41.48 -15.59
CA ILE A 447 4.85 -42.23 -16.52
C ILE A 447 5.78 -43.14 -15.70
N GLN A 448 6.08 -44.35 -16.17
CA GLN A 448 6.97 -45.26 -15.43
C GLN A 448 8.44 -45.13 -15.84
N VAL A 449 8.70 -44.73 -17.09
CA VAL A 449 10.05 -44.61 -17.66
C VAL A 449 10.70 -43.28 -17.23
N PRO A 450 11.80 -43.29 -16.44
CA PRO A 450 12.43 -42.06 -15.95
C PRO A 450 12.93 -41.13 -17.05
N GLU A 451 13.49 -41.68 -18.13
CA GLU A 451 14.01 -40.92 -19.26
C GLU A 451 12.92 -40.06 -19.92
N GLN A 452 11.69 -40.57 -20.01
CA GLN A 452 10.55 -39.83 -20.55
C GLN A 452 10.12 -38.67 -19.63
N LYS A 453 10.20 -38.86 -18.30
CA LYS A 453 9.94 -37.76 -17.35
C LYS A 453 10.98 -36.67 -17.47
N SER A 454 12.27 -37.04 -17.49
CA SER A 454 13.37 -36.08 -17.65
C SER A 454 13.26 -35.33 -18.97
N TRP A 455 12.95 -36.03 -20.07
CA TRP A 455 12.75 -35.41 -21.39
C TRP A 455 11.68 -34.33 -21.40
N LEU A 456 10.57 -34.56 -20.68
CA LEU A 456 9.50 -33.58 -20.51
C LEU A 456 9.95 -32.41 -19.62
N GLN A 457 10.58 -32.68 -18.49
CA GLN A 457 11.10 -31.65 -17.57
C GLN A 457 12.09 -30.71 -18.28
N GLU A 458 13.05 -31.27 -19.03
CA GLU A 458 14.08 -30.52 -19.76
C GLU A 458 13.50 -29.64 -20.87
N ARG A 459 12.31 -29.96 -21.40
CA ARG A 459 11.62 -29.12 -22.40
C ARG A 459 10.73 -28.06 -21.78
N MET A 460 10.05 -28.40 -20.69
CA MET A 460 9.04 -27.55 -20.08
C MET A 460 9.64 -26.52 -19.11
N GLU A 461 10.51 -26.97 -18.20
CA GLU A 461 10.96 -26.13 -17.08
C GLU A 461 11.89 -25.00 -17.52
N PRO A 462 12.87 -25.19 -18.43
CA PRO A 462 13.76 -24.09 -18.83
C PRO A 462 13.04 -22.92 -19.51
N GLN A 463 12.09 -23.24 -20.39
CA GLN A 463 11.29 -22.25 -21.13
C GLN A 463 10.02 -21.85 -20.39
N GLN A 464 9.73 -22.43 -19.22
CA GLN A 464 8.55 -22.14 -18.42
C GLN A 464 7.22 -22.37 -19.18
N ASN A 465 7.22 -23.32 -20.14
CA ASN A 465 6.14 -23.52 -21.11
C ASN A 465 5.72 -22.23 -21.87
N ASN A 466 6.61 -21.26 -21.96
CA ASN A 466 6.41 -19.98 -22.64
C ASN A 466 7.35 -19.87 -23.85
N TRP A 467 7.17 -20.77 -24.82
CA TRP A 467 8.00 -20.76 -26.03
C TRP A 467 7.79 -19.47 -26.82
N PRO A 468 8.87 -18.81 -27.30
CA PRO A 468 8.76 -17.58 -28.07
C PRO A 468 8.00 -17.84 -29.37
N VAL A 469 6.77 -17.33 -29.45
CA VAL A 469 5.96 -17.39 -30.67
C VAL A 469 6.41 -16.26 -31.61
N LEU A 470 6.97 -16.63 -32.76
CA LEU A 470 7.35 -15.70 -33.82
C LEU A 470 6.14 -14.86 -34.27
N THR A 471 6.37 -13.59 -34.63
CA THR A 471 5.30 -12.70 -35.11
C THR A 471 4.53 -13.30 -36.28
N GLU A 472 5.23 -13.97 -37.20
CA GLU A 472 4.63 -14.67 -38.34
C GLU A 472 3.67 -15.78 -37.89
N LEU A 473 4.06 -16.58 -36.89
CA LEU A 473 3.21 -17.63 -36.34
C LEU A 473 1.99 -17.04 -35.61
N ARG A 474 2.15 -15.92 -34.90
CA ARG A 474 1.00 -15.20 -34.28
C ARG A 474 0.00 -14.73 -35.33
N THR A 475 0.49 -14.13 -36.42
CA THR A 475 -0.36 -13.67 -37.53
C THR A 475 -1.05 -14.85 -38.21
N HIS A 476 -0.34 -15.95 -38.42
CA HIS A 476 -0.92 -17.15 -39.01
C HIS A 476 -2.03 -17.76 -38.14
N VAL A 477 -1.78 -17.92 -36.83
CA VAL A 477 -2.81 -18.42 -35.89
C VAL A 477 -4.02 -17.49 -35.85
N LEU A 478 -3.81 -16.16 -35.82
CA LEU A 478 -4.91 -15.20 -35.86
C LEU A 478 -5.73 -15.31 -37.15
N GLN A 479 -5.07 -15.47 -38.29
CA GLN A 479 -5.73 -15.66 -39.58
C GLN A 479 -6.61 -16.92 -39.58
N SER A 480 -6.10 -18.04 -39.04
CA SER A 480 -6.88 -19.28 -38.92
C SER A 480 -8.09 -19.13 -37.98
N LEU A 481 -7.97 -18.36 -36.89
CA LEU A 481 -9.10 -18.06 -36.01
C LEU A 481 -10.18 -17.24 -36.72
N ILE A 482 -9.79 -16.21 -37.48
CA ILE A 482 -10.72 -15.39 -38.28
C ILE A 482 -11.43 -16.26 -39.32
N GLU A 483 -10.70 -17.13 -40.02
CA GLU A 483 -11.29 -18.03 -41.01
C GLU A 483 -12.31 -19.00 -40.40
N ALA A 484 -12.03 -19.54 -39.20
CA ALA A 484 -12.96 -20.40 -38.49
C ALA A 484 -14.24 -19.64 -38.06
N GLU A 485 -14.09 -18.44 -37.51
CA GLU A 485 -15.21 -17.60 -37.06
C GLU A 485 -16.10 -17.16 -38.22
N GLU A 486 -15.50 -16.70 -39.34
CA GLU A 486 -16.24 -16.32 -40.54
C GLU A 486 -16.99 -17.50 -41.17
N PHE A 487 -16.38 -18.70 -41.14
CA PHE A 487 -17.05 -19.90 -41.63
C PHE A 487 -18.27 -20.28 -40.77
N GLU A 488 -18.18 -20.17 -39.45
CA GLU A 488 -19.33 -20.35 -38.54
C GLU A 488 -20.43 -19.32 -38.83
N HIS A 489 -20.09 -18.03 -38.99
CA HIS A 489 -21.05 -16.99 -39.37
C HIS A 489 -21.73 -17.30 -40.71
N PHE A 490 -20.97 -17.75 -41.71
CA PHE A 490 -21.52 -18.17 -43.00
C PHE A 490 -22.50 -19.35 -42.86
N LEU A 491 -22.14 -20.39 -42.10
CA LEU A 491 -23.02 -21.53 -41.85
C LEU A 491 -24.29 -21.10 -41.13
N HIS A 492 -24.17 -20.21 -40.13
CA HIS A 492 -25.29 -19.68 -39.36
C HIS A 492 -26.28 -18.93 -40.25
N ALA A 493 -25.77 -18.06 -41.15
CA ALA A 493 -26.57 -17.25 -42.04
C ALA A 493 -27.20 -18.06 -43.19
N ARG A 494 -26.47 -19.02 -43.76
CA ARG A 494 -26.88 -19.72 -44.99
C ARG A 494 -27.78 -20.93 -44.75
N PHE A 495 -27.63 -21.64 -43.62
CA PHE A 495 -28.32 -22.90 -43.34
C PHE A 495 -29.19 -22.80 -42.07
N VAL A 496 -30.35 -22.16 -42.18
CA VAL A 496 -31.33 -22.00 -41.09
C VAL A 496 -32.15 -23.27 -40.89
N GLY A 497 -32.32 -23.73 -39.65
CA GLY A 497 -33.19 -24.86 -39.29
C GLY A 497 -32.59 -26.26 -39.45
N GLN A 498 -31.33 -26.37 -39.88
CA GLN A 498 -30.58 -27.64 -39.90
C GLN A 498 -29.88 -27.86 -38.53
N LYS A 499 -29.83 -29.10 -38.04
CA LYS A 499 -29.06 -29.47 -36.83
C LYS A 499 -27.57 -29.33 -37.13
N ARG A 500 -26.83 -28.51 -36.36
CA ARG A 500 -25.46 -28.11 -36.67
C ARG A 500 -24.45 -28.70 -35.68
N PHE A 501 -23.25 -28.97 -36.16
CA PHE A 501 -22.06 -29.17 -35.34
C PHE A 501 -21.34 -27.83 -35.28
N SER A 502 -21.73 -26.96 -34.36
CA SER A 502 -21.09 -25.65 -34.24
C SER A 502 -19.75 -25.77 -33.52
N LEU A 503 -18.77 -25.04 -34.01
CA LEU A 503 -17.46 -24.83 -33.38
C LEU A 503 -17.44 -23.58 -32.49
N GLU A 504 -18.57 -22.88 -32.32
CA GLU A 504 -18.64 -21.66 -31.51
C GLU A 504 -18.18 -21.93 -30.07
N GLY A 505 -17.06 -21.31 -29.68
CA GLY A 505 -16.45 -21.43 -28.36
C GLY A 505 -15.48 -22.60 -28.16
N ALA A 506 -15.14 -23.37 -29.21
CA ALA A 506 -14.23 -24.53 -29.15
C ALA A 506 -12.92 -24.33 -29.92
#